data_AF-A0A3A8W1K1-F1
#
_entry.id   AF-A0A3A8W1K1-F1
#
_cell.length_a   1.000
_cell.length_b   1.000
_cell.length_c   1.000
_cell.angle_alpha   90.00
_cell.angle_beta   90.00
_cell.angle_gamma   90.00
#
_symmetry.space_group_name_H-M   'P 1'
#
loop_
_entity.id
_entity.type
_entity.pdbx_description
1 polymer ?
#
loop_
_entity_poly.entity_id
_entity_poly.type
_entity_poly.pdbx_seq_one_letter_code
_entity_poly.pdbx_strand_id
1 'polypeptide(L)'
;MQAIKRKTHEEYVNELCIQNPAIEAVGKYYDANTKIMHHCVIHDIYWETTPSRVLQGAGCEKCKKEKFYKTRSKSHQQYINEVAKTNPNIEVVEKYSGAKIPIKHYCKKHNIFWNAIPSNILKRCGCAECGKEKIGDKNSKSHDQYIEDLKKSKFRYYCYWHIYKFTYSYLT
;
A
#
# COMPACT_ATOMS: atom_id res chain seq x y z
N MET A 1 17.21 -11.05 -42.03
CA MET A 1 17.23 -11.68 -40.70
C MET A 1 18.61 -11.42 -40.11
N GLN A 2 18.74 -10.54 -39.10
CA GLN A 2 20.04 -10.35 -38.42
C GLN A 2 20.29 -11.56 -37.52
N ALA A 3 21.47 -12.18 -37.65
CA ALA A 3 21.90 -13.25 -36.77
C ALA A 3 22.03 -12.71 -35.34
N ILE A 4 21.36 -13.36 -34.38
CA ILE A 4 21.50 -13.01 -32.96
C ILE A 4 22.89 -13.48 -32.52
N LYS A 5 23.85 -12.55 -32.48
CA LYS A 5 25.19 -12.82 -31.93
C LYS A 5 25.03 -13.15 -30.45
N ARG A 6 25.43 -14.37 -30.05
CA ARG A 6 25.48 -14.76 -28.64
C ARG A 6 26.70 -14.10 -28.00
N LYS A 7 26.50 -13.46 -26.85
CA LYS A 7 27.58 -12.88 -26.05
C LYS A 7 28.55 -13.97 -25.59
N THR A 8 29.83 -13.65 -25.51
CA THR A 8 30.84 -14.48 -24.85
C THR A 8 30.79 -14.29 -23.33
N HIS A 9 31.49 -15.16 -22.60
CA HIS A 9 31.58 -15.04 -21.14
C HIS A 9 32.27 -13.73 -20.72
N GLU A 10 33.36 -13.35 -21.39
CA GLU A 10 34.11 -12.12 -21.12
C GLU A 10 33.27 -10.87 -21.43
N GLU A 11 32.57 -10.86 -22.56
CA GLU A 11 31.63 -9.78 -22.90
C GLU A 11 30.55 -9.63 -21.81
N TYR A 12 30.03 -10.74 -21.29
CA TYR A 12 29.04 -10.73 -20.21
C TYR A 12 29.60 -10.18 -18.89
N VAL A 13 30.79 -10.63 -18.47
CA VAL A 13 31.43 -10.17 -17.23
C VAL A 13 31.75 -8.67 -17.29
N ASN A 14 32.25 -8.20 -18.42
CA ASN A 14 32.52 -6.77 -18.63
C ASN A 14 31.24 -5.93 -18.54
N GLU A 15 30.16 -6.37 -19.19
CA GLU A 15 28.87 -5.69 -19.13
C GLU A 15 28.28 -5.71 -17.71
N LEU A 16 28.42 -6.83 -17.00
CA LEU A 16 27.98 -6.98 -15.62
C LEU A 16 28.72 -5.99 -14.69
N CYS A 17 30.03 -5.86 -14.85
CA CYS A 17 30.82 -4.91 -14.06
C CYS A 17 30.37 -3.46 -14.27
N ILE A 18 29.96 -3.09 -15.48
CA ILE A 18 29.45 -1.74 -15.78
C ILE A 18 28.04 -1.52 -15.23
N GLN A 19 27.13 -2.48 -15.43
CA GLN A 19 25.71 -2.32 -15.10
C GLN A 19 25.40 -2.57 -13.62
N ASN A 20 26.12 -3.51 -13.00
CA ASN A 20 25.89 -3.93 -11.64
C ASN A 20 27.22 -4.32 -10.96
N PRO A 21 28.09 -3.32 -10.67
CA PRO A 21 29.45 -3.55 -10.14
C PRO A 21 29.51 -4.27 -8.80
N ALA A 22 28.38 -4.37 -8.09
CA ALA A 22 28.27 -5.05 -6.81
C ALA A 22 28.10 -6.58 -6.93
N ILE A 23 28.06 -7.11 -8.15
CA ILE A 23 27.75 -8.51 -8.44
C ILE A 23 28.81 -9.10 -9.36
N GLU A 24 29.29 -10.28 -8.97
CA GLU A 24 30.27 -11.05 -9.72
C GLU A 24 29.62 -12.33 -10.28
N ALA A 25 30.03 -12.72 -11.48
CA ALA A 25 29.63 -13.98 -12.08
C ALA A 25 30.60 -15.08 -11.67
N VAL A 26 30.11 -16.06 -10.89
CA VAL A 26 30.91 -17.22 -10.43
C VAL A 26 30.75 -18.39 -11.38
N GLY A 27 29.55 -18.57 -11.94
CA GLY A 27 29.26 -19.60 -12.92
C GLY A 27 29.67 -19.22 -14.35
N LYS A 28 30.00 -20.23 -15.17
CA LYS A 28 30.28 -20.04 -16.60
C LYS A 28 29.01 -19.57 -17.32
N TYR A 29 29.13 -18.50 -18.10
CA TYR A 29 28.03 -18.00 -18.93
C TYR A 29 27.84 -18.87 -20.18
N TYR A 30 26.60 -19.25 -20.46
CA TYR A 30 26.21 -20.01 -21.66
C TYR A 30 25.27 -19.19 -22.55
N ASP A 31 24.23 -18.63 -21.95
CA ASP A 31 23.26 -17.75 -22.59
C ASP A 31 22.57 -16.85 -21.55
N ALA A 32 21.70 -15.94 -22.02
CA ALA A 32 21.09 -14.93 -21.17
C ALA A 32 19.99 -15.46 -20.21
N ASN A 33 19.49 -16.66 -20.44
CA ASN A 33 18.32 -17.24 -19.77
C ASN A 33 18.64 -18.50 -18.96
N THR A 34 19.80 -19.12 -19.18
CA THR A 34 20.33 -20.19 -18.36
C THR A 34 20.81 -19.60 -17.04
N LYS A 35 20.32 -20.15 -15.93
CA LYS A 35 20.73 -19.72 -14.60
C LYS A 35 22.18 -20.10 -14.37
N ILE A 36 22.93 -19.17 -13.80
CA ILE A 36 24.31 -19.39 -13.37
C ILE A 36 24.46 -18.85 -11.95
N MET A 37 25.54 -19.24 -11.27
CA MET A 37 25.85 -18.74 -9.93
C MET A 37 26.41 -17.32 -9.99
N HIS A 38 25.89 -16.44 -9.14
CA HIS A 38 26.37 -15.07 -8.93
C HIS A 38 26.74 -14.87 -7.47
N HIS A 39 27.66 -13.95 -7.22
CA HIS A 39 28.09 -13.52 -5.89
C HIS A 39 27.84 -12.03 -5.70
N CYS A 40 27.32 -11.66 -4.54
CA CYS A 40 26.98 -10.28 -4.22
C CYS A 40 28.00 -9.82 -3.20
N VAL A 41 28.89 -8.95 -3.65
CA VAL A 41 30.03 -8.48 -2.86
C VAL A 41 29.56 -7.71 -1.62
N ILE A 42 28.45 -6.98 -1.72
CA ILE A 42 27.91 -6.16 -0.61
C ILE A 42 27.40 -7.03 0.54
N HIS A 43 26.76 -8.16 0.22
CA HIS A 43 26.03 -8.97 1.20
C HIS A 43 26.69 -10.32 1.50
N ASP A 44 27.74 -10.63 0.75
CA ASP A 44 28.45 -11.92 0.74
C ASP A 44 27.49 -13.11 0.57
N ILE A 45 26.68 -13.05 -0.50
CA ILE A 45 25.68 -14.08 -0.79
C ILE A 45 25.92 -14.63 -2.18
N TYR A 46 25.89 -15.95 -2.29
CA TYR A 46 25.84 -16.68 -3.55
C TYR A 46 24.41 -17.07 -3.87
N TRP A 47 23.96 -16.84 -5.10
CA TRP A 47 22.64 -17.27 -5.54
C TRP A 47 22.62 -17.56 -7.04
N GLU A 48 21.70 -18.42 -7.46
CA GLU A 48 21.49 -18.72 -8.86
C GLU A 48 20.46 -17.80 -9.49
N THR A 49 20.81 -17.14 -10.60
CA THR A 49 19.85 -16.40 -11.40
C THR A 49 20.27 -16.29 -12.86
N THR A 50 19.39 -15.77 -13.71
CA THR A 50 19.68 -15.62 -15.13
C THR A 50 20.52 -14.37 -15.38
N PRO A 51 21.56 -14.43 -16.23
CA PRO A 51 22.39 -13.28 -16.61
C PRO A 51 21.59 -12.05 -17.04
N SER A 52 20.52 -12.25 -17.83
CA SER A 52 19.60 -11.19 -18.27
C SER A 52 19.00 -10.39 -17.12
N ARG A 53 18.64 -11.04 -16.01
CA ARG A 53 18.05 -10.37 -14.85
C ARG A 53 19.09 -9.55 -14.10
N VAL A 54 20.30 -10.08 -13.94
CA VAL A 54 21.39 -9.37 -13.24
C VAL A 54 21.78 -8.10 -13.99
N LEU A 55 21.86 -8.17 -15.32
CA LEU A 55 22.11 -7.00 -16.18
C LEU A 55 21.00 -5.94 -16.08
N GLN A 56 19.75 -6.35 -15.80
CA GLN A 56 18.63 -5.43 -15.52
C GLN A 56 18.66 -4.87 -14.08
N GLY A 57 19.74 -5.11 -13.33
CA GLY A 57 19.90 -4.64 -11.96
C GLY A 57 19.21 -5.51 -10.91
N ALA A 58 18.98 -6.80 -11.19
CA ALA A 58 18.63 -7.76 -10.15
C ALA A 58 19.86 -8.05 -9.28
N GLY A 59 19.66 -8.10 -7.97
CA GLY A 59 20.67 -8.50 -7.00
C GLY A 59 20.21 -9.67 -6.14
N CYS A 60 20.97 -9.94 -5.09
CA CYS A 60 20.62 -10.98 -4.12
C CYS A 60 19.33 -10.63 -3.36
N GLU A 61 18.86 -11.57 -2.52
CA GLU A 61 17.64 -11.37 -1.73
C GLU A 61 17.71 -10.12 -0.83
N LYS A 62 18.87 -9.82 -0.24
CA LYS A 62 19.07 -8.62 0.60
C LYS A 62 19.00 -7.34 -0.24
N CYS A 63 19.70 -7.26 -1.38
CA CYS A 63 19.58 -6.14 -2.33
C CYS A 63 18.10 -5.89 -2.71
N LYS A 64 17.35 -6.97 -2.97
CA LYS A 64 15.93 -6.88 -3.32
C LYS A 64 15.11 -6.27 -2.17
N LYS A 65 15.34 -6.73 -0.93
CA LYS A 65 14.68 -6.18 0.27
C LYS A 65 15.03 -4.71 0.48
N GLU A 66 16.30 -4.34 0.39
CA GLU A 66 16.76 -2.95 0.53
C GLU A 66 16.15 -2.03 -0.52
N LYS A 67 16.14 -2.45 -1.79
CA LYS A 67 15.48 -1.70 -2.88
C LYS A 67 13.98 -1.56 -2.63
N PHE A 68 13.33 -2.62 -2.13
CA PHE A 68 11.91 -2.57 -1.77
C PHE A 68 11.64 -1.59 -0.63
N TYR A 69 12.44 -1.62 0.44
CA TYR A 69 12.30 -0.68 1.54
C TYR A 69 12.55 0.74 1.06
N LYS A 70 13.66 1.02 0.36
CA LYS A 70 13.99 2.35 -0.16
C LYS A 70 12.90 2.94 -1.06
N THR A 71 12.31 2.13 -1.94
CA THR A 71 11.28 2.59 -2.89
C THR A 71 9.90 2.75 -2.26
N ARG A 72 9.57 1.99 -1.21
CA ARG A 72 8.25 2.05 -0.55
C ARG A 72 8.22 2.79 0.77
N SER A 73 9.38 2.99 1.40
CA SER A 73 9.49 3.83 2.60
C SER A 73 9.30 5.28 2.22
N LYS A 74 8.47 5.98 2.98
CA LYS A 74 8.37 7.42 2.89
C LYS A 74 9.47 8.04 3.75
N SER A 75 10.06 9.13 3.27
CA SER A 75 10.85 9.99 4.14
C SER A 75 9.93 10.75 5.11
N HIS A 76 10.51 11.27 6.19
CA HIS A 76 9.76 12.09 7.15
C HIS A 76 9.11 13.31 6.48
N GLN A 77 9.84 14.00 5.60
CA GLN A 77 9.32 15.16 4.88
C GLN A 77 8.19 14.80 3.90
N GLN A 78 8.33 13.67 3.19
CA GLN A 78 7.25 13.18 2.32
C GLN A 78 5.99 12.91 3.13
N TYR A 79 6.13 12.27 4.31
CA TYR A 79 5.01 12.02 5.19
C TYR A 79 4.33 13.32 5.67
N ILE A 80 5.09 14.30 6.16
CA ILE A 80 4.54 15.60 6.58
C ILE A 80 3.74 16.26 5.44
N ASN A 81 4.32 16.29 4.25
CA ASN A 81 3.69 16.92 3.09
C ASN A 81 2.37 16.21 2.70
N GLU A 82 2.33 14.87 2.77
CA GLU A 82 1.11 14.10 2.49
C GLU A 82 0.03 14.28 3.57
N VAL A 83 0.42 14.38 4.84
CA VAL A 83 -0.51 14.67 5.95
C VAL A 83 -1.13 16.05 5.75
N ALA A 84 -0.31 17.08 5.49
CA ALA A 84 -0.78 18.44 5.27
C ALA A 84 -1.76 18.54 4.09
N LYS A 85 -1.54 17.78 3.01
CA LYS A 85 -2.46 17.69 1.86
C LYS A 85 -3.77 16.97 2.20
N THR A 86 -3.70 15.93 3.03
CA THR A 86 -4.83 15.06 3.35
C THR A 86 -5.73 15.66 4.42
N ASN A 87 -5.15 16.26 5.45
CA ASN A 87 -5.85 16.95 6.52
C ASN A 87 -4.98 18.11 7.07
N PRO A 88 -5.22 19.35 6.62
CA PRO A 88 -4.47 20.54 7.06
C PRO A 88 -4.55 20.82 8.57
N ASN A 89 -5.56 20.26 9.25
CA ASN A 89 -5.75 20.44 10.69
C ASN A 89 -4.89 19.49 11.53
N ILE A 90 -4.10 18.60 10.91
CA ILE A 90 -3.22 17.66 11.62
C ILE A 90 -1.78 18.05 11.38
N GLU A 91 -1.02 18.11 12.47
CA GLU A 91 0.42 18.37 12.48
C GLU A 91 1.17 17.15 13.01
N VAL A 92 2.29 16.83 12.38
CA VAL A 92 3.15 15.71 12.78
C VAL A 92 4.18 16.25 13.77
N VAL A 93 4.15 15.77 15.01
CA VAL A 93 5.01 16.29 16.10
C VAL A 93 6.25 15.43 16.26
N GLU A 94 6.10 14.12 16.11
CA GLU A 94 7.19 13.16 16.29
C GLU A 94 7.79 12.70 14.95
N LYS A 95 9.06 12.30 15.00
CA LYS A 95 9.78 11.79 13.82
C LYS A 95 9.08 10.56 13.26
N TYR A 96 8.87 10.55 11.95
CA TYR A 96 8.29 9.40 11.27
C TYR A 96 9.24 8.21 11.31
N SER A 97 8.80 7.15 11.97
CA SER A 97 9.55 5.90 12.16
C SER A 97 9.00 4.75 11.31
N GLY A 98 7.84 4.90 10.67
CA GLY A 98 7.27 3.92 9.75
C GLY A 98 5.75 4.00 9.63
N ALA A 99 5.19 3.40 8.58
CA ALA A 99 3.77 3.56 8.25
C ALA A 99 2.81 2.92 9.28
N LYS A 100 3.31 1.94 10.04
CA LYS A 100 2.55 1.16 11.03
C LYS A 100 2.95 1.46 12.48
N ILE A 101 3.96 2.28 12.70
CA ILE A 101 4.44 2.60 14.04
C ILE A 101 3.68 3.84 14.51
N PRO A 102 2.93 3.77 15.63
CA PRO A 102 2.27 4.94 16.17
C PRO A 102 3.29 6.03 16.52
N ILE A 103 3.00 7.26 16.11
CA ILE A 103 3.79 8.44 16.46
C ILE A 103 2.85 9.55 16.94
N LYS A 104 3.40 10.56 17.59
CA LYS A 104 2.63 11.70 18.11
C LYS A 104 2.22 12.68 17.01
N HIS A 105 0.93 13.01 17.00
CA HIS A 105 0.30 14.03 16.16
C HIS A 105 -0.38 15.09 17.02
N TYR A 106 -0.62 16.25 16.43
CA TYR A 106 -1.35 17.36 17.02
C TYR A 106 -2.51 17.80 16.12
N CYS A 107 -3.67 18.08 16.72
CA CYS A 107 -4.91 18.37 16.02
C CYS A 107 -5.25 19.81 16.31
N LYS A 108 -5.12 20.67 15.30
CA LYS A 108 -5.40 22.09 15.40
C LYS A 108 -6.87 22.37 15.67
N LYS A 109 -7.78 21.53 15.16
CA LYS A 109 -9.23 21.69 15.32
C LYS A 109 -9.67 21.48 16.77
N HIS A 110 -9.13 20.46 17.44
CA HIS A 110 -9.55 20.07 18.79
C HIS A 110 -8.49 20.36 19.86
N ASN A 111 -7.35 20.95 19.48
CA ASN A 111 -6.22 21.29 20.35
C ASN A 111 -5.72 20.11 21.19
N ILE A 112 -5.59 18.92 20.59
CA ILE A 112 -5.14 17.71 21.29
C ILE A 112 -3.94 17.05 20.63
N PHE A 113 -3.09 16.47 21.48
CA PHE A 113 -2.03 15.56 21.08
C PHE A 113 -2.50 14.12 21.25
N TRP A 114 -2.21 13.25 20.28
CA TRP A 114 -2.49 11.83 20.41
C TRP A 114 -1.49 11.02 19.59
N ASN A 115 -1.38 9.74 19.93
CA ASN A 115 -0.59 8.80 19.14
C ASN A 115 -1.48 8.17 18.08
N ALA A 116 -1.03 8.20 16.84
CA ALA A 116 -1.73 7.53 15.74
C ALA A 116 -0.77 6.88 14.77
N ILE A 117 -1.28 5.84 14.12
CA ILE A 117 -0.59 5.14 13.05
C ILE A 117 -0.58 6.04 11.79
N PRO A 118 0.59 6.38 11.23
CA PRO A 118 0.71 7.25 10.06
C PRO A 118 -0.14 6.83 8.86
N SER A 119 -0.23 5.53 8.57
CA SER A 119 -1.06 5.02 7.48
C SER A 119 -2.57 5.25 7.68
N ASN A 120 -3.05 5.38 8.92
CA ASN A 120 -4.42 5.77 9.21
C ASN A 120 -4.65 7.26 9.00
N ILE A 121 -3.69 8.10 9.43
CA ILE A 121 -3.76 9.55 9.21
C ILE A 121 -3.86 9.88 7.71
N LEU A 122 -3.07 9.20 6.87
CA LEU A 122 -3.15 9.35 5.41
C LEU A 122 -4.48 8.85 4.81
N LYS A 123 -5.22 8.00 5.53
CA LYS A 123 -6.60 7.58 5.16
C LYS A 123 -7.66 8.55 5.68
N ARG A 124 -7.28 9.80 5.98
CA ARG A 124 -8.17 10.84 6.53
C ARG A 124 -8.76 10.47 7.89
N CYS A 125 -8.04 9.69 8.69
CA CYS A 125 -8.36 9.56 10.11
C CYS A 125 -7.80 10.76 10.87
N GLY A 126 -8.61 11.31 11.77
CA GLY A 126 -8.19 12.37 12.69
C GLY A 126 -8.06 11.86 14.11
N CYS A 127 -8.12 12.79 15.05
CA CYS A 127 -8.18 12.47 16.48
C CYS A 127 -9.55 11.87 16.85
N ALA A 128 -9.73 11.50 18.12
CA ALA A 128 -10.97 10.91 18.61
C ALA A 128 -12.20 11.81 18.36
N GLU A 129 -12.07 13.13 18.57
CA GLU A 129 -13.16 14.08 18.33
C GLU A 129 -13.48 14.23 16.84
N CYS A 130 -12.47 14.30 15.96
CA CYS A 130 -12.69 14.21 14.51
C CYS A 130 -13.45 12.94 14.12
N GLY A 131 -13.16 11.83 14.80
CA GLY A 131 -13.84 10.55 14.60
C GLY A 131 -15.32 10.62 14.97
N LYS A 132 -15.64 11.20 16.13
CA LYS A 132 -17.03 11.40 16.59
C LYS A 132 -17.81 12.30 15.65
N GLU A 133 -17.24 13.43 15.24
CA GLU A 133 -17.86 14.35 14.27
C GLU A 133 -18.18 13.62 12.97
N LYS A 134 -17.21 12.87 12.42
CA LYS A 134 -17.40 12.12 11.17
C LYS A 134 -18.52 11.06 11.29
N ILE A 135 -18.68 10.44 12.46
CA ILE A 135 -19.77 9.50 12.73
C ILE A 135 -21.10 10.25 12.85
N GLY A 136 -21.12 11.38 13.55
CA GLY A 136 -22.27 12.26 13.68
C GLY A 136 -22.77 12.74 12.32
N ASP A 137 -21.88 13.27 11.49
CA ASP A 137 -22.19 13.73 10.14
C ASP A 137 -22.74 12.59 9.28
N LYS A 138 -22.12 11.40 9.35
CA LYS A 138 -22.57 10.22 8.58
C LYS A 138 -23.94 9.72 9.01
N ASN A 139 -24.25 9.79 10.31
CA ASN A 139 -25.51 9.30 10.87
C ASN A 139 -26.60 10.37 10.89
N SER A 140 -26.24 11.64 10.67
CA SER A 140 -27.20 12.72 10.51
C SER A 140 -28.06 12.46 9.27
N LYS A 141 -29.36 12.70 9.40
CA LYS A 141 -30.33 12.62 8.30
C LYS A 141 -31.04 13.95 8.19
N SER A 142 -31.29 14.39 6.97
CA SER A 142 -32.20 15.53 6.77
C SER A 142 -33.63 15.14 7.13
N HIS A 143 -34.49 16.14 7.36
CA HIS A 143 -35.91 15.93 7.54
C HIS A 143 -36.51 15.13 6.36
N ASP A 144 -36.15 15.48 5.14
CA ASP A 144 -36.66 14.80 3.94
C ASP A 144 -36.21 13.33 3.85
N GLN A 145 -34.93 13.05 4.14
CA GLN A 145 -34.41 11.68 4.18
C GLN A 145 -35.12 10.85 5.26
N TYR A 146 -35.43 11.46 6.41
CA TYR A 146 -36.19 10.81 7.46
C TYR A 146 -37.63 10.50 7.03
N ILE A 147 -38.31 11.45 6.37
CA ILE A 147 -39.67 11.24 5.83
C ILE A 147 -39.68 10.15 4.76
N GLU A 148 -38.69 10.08 3.87
CA GLU A 148 -38.56 9.00 2.88
C GLU A 148 -38.38 7.62 3.53
N ASP A 149 -37.53 7.52 4.55
CA ASP A 149 -37.31 6.27 5.28
C ASP A 149 -38.61 5.79 5.97
N LEU A 150 -39.40 6.73 6.53
CA LEU A 150 -40.73 6.42 7.09
C LEU A 150 -41.71 5.92 6.03
N LYS A 151 -41.72 6.51 4.83
CA LYS A 151 -42.56 6.04 3.71
C LYS A 151 -42.17 4.62 3.29
N LYS A 152 -40.88 4.33 3.18
CA LYS A 152 -40.36 2.99 2.85
C LYS A 152 -40.69 1.95 3.93
N SER A 153 -40.65 2.34 5.21
CA SER A 153 -41.00 1.43 6.31
C SER A 153 -42.51 1.12 6.34
N LYS A 154 -43.38 2.12 6.13
CA LYS A 154 -44.83 1.94 6.04
C LYS A 154 -45.25 1.05 4.87
N PHE A 155 -44.59 1.18 3.71
CA PHE A 155 -44.86 0.34 2.54
C PHE A 155 -44.57 -1.15 2.82
N ARG A 156 -43.53 -1.42 3.61
CA ARG A 156 -43.13 -2.78 4.03
C ARG A 156 -44.13 -3.42 4.99
N TYR A 157 -44.75 -2.64 5.88
CA TYR A 157 -45.85 -3.11 6.74
C TYR A 157 -47.15 -3.36 5.95
N TYR A 158 -47.47 -2.53 4.95
CA TYR A 158 -48.64 -2.73 4.09
C TYR A 158 -48.54 -4.00 3.23
N CYS A 159 -47.37 -4.31 2.65
CA CYS A 159 -47.15 -5.58 1.95
C CYS A 159 -47.28 -6.80 2.87
N TYR A 160 -46.72 -6.74 4.09
CA TYR A 160 -46.78 -7.85 5.04
C TYR A 160 -48.22 -8.14 5.49
N TRP A 161 -49.00 -7.08 5.75
CA TRP A 161 -50.40 -7.22 6.18
C TRP A 161 -51.33 -7.68 5.04
N HIS A 162 -51.08 -7.29 3.79
CA HIS A 162 -51.83 -7.81 2.64
C HIS A 162 -51.51 -9.28 2.30
N ILE A 163 -50.28 -9.73 2.51
CA ILE A 163 -49.91 -11.14 2.34
C ILE A 163 -50.59 -12.02 3.40
N TYR A 164 -50.61 -11.58 4.67
CA TYR A 164 -51.27 -12.32 5.76
C TYR A 164 -52.80 -12.39 5.64
N LYS A 165 -53.45 -11.43 4.97
CA LYS A 165 -54.90 -11.50 4.68
C LYS A 165 -55.25 -12.47 3.55
N PHE A 166 -54.35 -12.73 2.61
CA PHE A 166 -54.60 -13.66 1.49
C PHE A 166 -54.37 -15.14 1.86
N THR A 167 -53.60 -15.44 2.91
CA THR A 167 -53.35 -16.83 3.34
C THR A 167 -54.45 -17.40 4.25
N TYR A 168 -55.40 -16.58 4.71
CA TYR A 168 -56.51 -17.01 5.57
C TYR A 168 -57.86 -17.13 4.86
N SER A 169 -57.94 -16.85 3.55
CA SER A 169 -59.19 -16.97 2.75
C SER A 169 -59.29 -18.26 1.93
N TYR A 170 -58.37 -19.23 2.11
CA TYR A 170 -58.38 -20.53 1.42
C TYR A 170 -58.50 -21.72 2.39
N LEU A 171 -58.94 -21.49 3.63
CA LEU A 171 -59.19 -22.52 4.66
C LEU A 171 -60.66 -22.51 5.14
N THR A 172 -61.60 -22.33 4.21
CA THR A 172 -63.04 -22.59 4.40
C THR A 172 -63.53 -23.42 3.23
#